data_AF-D0KUR3-F1
#
_entry.id   AF-D0KUR3-F1
#
_cell.length_a   1.000
_cell.length_b   1.000
_cell.length_c   1.000
_cell.angle_alpha   90.00
_cell.angle_beta   90.00
_cell.angle_gamma   90.00
#
_symmetry.space_group_name_H-M   'P 1'
#
loop_
_entity.id
_entity.type
_entity.pdbx_description
1 polymer ?
#
loop_
_entity_poly.entity_id
_entity_poly.type
_entity_poly.pdbx_seq_one_letter_code
_entity_poly.pdbx_strand_id
1 'polypeptide(L)'
;MEEELTGTAKRIYLYLLRQRRPVGIRKIQKDLNLSSPSIVSYHIKKLIEDGLVKEVDEGYIVTKVILEDYVRFRSALIPRSVFLTSFLASSLIILIYLIISHPFSADIFSLIIIFIITMISVYDVGRKYKKLKSL
;
A
#
# COMPACT_ATOMS: atom_id res chain seq x y z
N MET A 1 12.20 5.30 -9.15
CA MET A 1 10.96 5.03 -9.91
C MET A 1 10.20 4.01 -9.10
N GLU A 2 9.02 4.35 -8.59
CA GLU A 2 8.11 3.41 -7.93
C GLU A 2 7.67 2.40 -9.00
N GLU A 3 8.38 1.27 -9.12
CA GLU A 3 7.89 0.16 -9.96
C GLU A 3 6.70 -0.45 -9.23
N GLU A 4 5.51 -0.05 -9.69
CA GLU A 4 4.27 -0.75 -9.42
C GLU A 4 4.47 -2.25 -9.61
N LEU A 5 4.42 -3.00 -8.51
CA LEU A 5 4.33 -4.46 -8.49
C LEU A 5 3.15 -4.87 -9.39
N THR A 6 3.42 -5.18 -10.66
CA THR A 6 2.41 -5.53 -11.65
C THR A 6 2.60 -6.99 -12.08
N GLY A 7 1.49 -7.66 -12.40
CA GLY A 7 1.50 -9.06 -12.85
C GLY A 7 1.91 -10.08 -11.79
N THR A 8 2.80 -11.00 -12.17
CA THR A 8 3.16 -12.22 -11.41
C THR A 8 3.88 -11.94 -10.09
N ALA A 9 4.73 -10.90 -10.03
CA ALA A 9 5.45 -10.52 -8.80
C ALA A 9 4.49 -10.15 -7.65
N LYS A 10 3.44 -9.36 -7.95
CA LYS A 10 2.39 -9.02 -6.98
C LYS A 10 1.63 -10.25 -6.48
N ARG A 11 1.32 -11.19 -7.39
CA ARG A 11 0.64 -12.45 -7.04
C ARG A 11 1.48 -13.29 -6.07
N ILE A 12 2.79 -13.41 -6.34
CA ILE A 12 3.73 -14.12 -5.46
C ILE A 12 3.85 -13.43 -4.11
N TYR A 13 4.02 -12.10 -4.09
CA TYR A 13 4.12 -11.32 -2.86
C TYR A 13 2.85 -11.44 -1.98
N LEU A 14 1.66 -11.28 -2.56
CA LEU A 14 0.39 -11.43 -1.83
C LEU A 14 0.16 -12.86 -1.35
N TYR A 15 0.59 -13.85 -2.12
CA TYR A 15 0.55 -15.25 -1.70
C TYR A 15 1.42 -15.46 -0.47
N LEU A 16 2.70 -15.04 -0.50
CA LEU A 16 3.61 -15.15 0.64
C LEU A 16 3.08 -14.42 1.88
N LEU A 17 2.46 -13.25 1.70
CA LEU A 17 1.87 -12.46 2.79
C LEU A 17 0.76 -13.22 3.55
N ARG A 18 0.02 -14.11 2.87
CA ARG A 18 -1.06 -14.91 3.49
C ARG A 18 -0.55 -16.14 4.22
N GLN A 19 0.73 -16.48 4.07
CA GLN A 19 1.30 -17.70 4.62
C GLN A 19 1.93 -17.42 5.98
N ARG A 20 1.64 -18.28 6.97
CA ARG A 20 2.21 -18.19 8.32
C ARG A 20 3.59 -18.83 8.46
N ARG A 21 4.02 -19.55 7.42
CA ARG A 21 5.29 -20.29 7.39
C ARG A 21 6.05 -19.94 6.12
N PRO A 22 7.39 -20.07 6.12
CA PRO A 22 8.18 -19.95 4.91
C PRO A 22 7.66 -20.86 3.80
N VAL A 23 7.68 -20.37 2.56
CA VAL A 23 7.23 -21.15 1.41
C VAL A 23 8.31 -21.24 0.35
N GLY A 24 8.64 -22.46 -0.07
CA GLY A 24 9.60 -22.70 -1.14
C GLY A 24 9.02 -22.51 -2.54
N ILE A 25 9.91 -22.31 -3.52
CA ILE A 25 9.61 -22.01 -4.94
C ILE A 25 8.60 -22.98 -5.56
N ARG A 26 8.74 -24.29 -5.35
CA ARG A 26 7.83 -25.31 -5.95
C ARG A 26 6.39 -25.17 -5.44
N LYS A 27 6.21 -24.85 -4.16
CA LYS A 27 4.88 -24.67 -3.58
C LYS A 27 4.23 -23.39 -4.08
N ILE A 28 5.00 -22.30 -4.21
CA ILE A 28 4.54 -21.05 -4.83
C ILE A 28 4.12 -21.30 -6.29
N GLN A 29 4.94 -22.02 -7.07
CA GLN A 29 4.66 -22.33 -8.47
C GLN A 29 3.36 -23.11 -8.63
N LYS A 30 3.17 -24.16 -7.84
CA LYS A 30 1.98 -25.02 -7.87
C LYS A 30 0.73 -24.25 -7.44
N ASP A 31 0.78 -23.55 -6.31
CA ASP A 31 -0.40 -22.88 -5.74
C ASP A 31 -0.86 -21.68 -6.58
N LEU A 32 0.05 -21.05 -7.34
CA LEU A 32 -0.27 -19.94 -8.24
C LEU A 32 -0.46 -20.37 -9.71
N ASN A 33 -0.39 -21.67 -10.00
CA ASN A 33 -0.44 -22.23 -11.37
C ASN A 33 0.49 -21.48 -12.33
N LEU A 34 1.75 -21.27 -11.92
CA LEU A 34 2.74 -20.60 -12.75
C LEU A 34 3.43 -21.59 -13.68
N SER A 35 3.78 -21.12 -14.88
CA SER A 35 4.23 -21.97 -15.97
C SER A 35 5.54 -22.70 -15.67
N SER A 36 6.41 -22.14 -14.80
CA SER A 36 7.65 -22.80 -14.40
C SER A 36 8.18 -22.31 -13.04
N PRO A 37 8.98 -23.14 -12.33
CA PRO A 37 9.70 -22.71 -11.13
C PRO A 37 10.65 -21.54 -11.40
N SER A 38 11.23 -21.46 -12.59
CA SER A 38 12.16 -20.39 -12.98
C SER A 38 11.48 -19.01 -13.00
N ILE A 39 10.21 -18.93 -13.41
CA ILE A 39 9.43 -17.69 -13.34
C ILE A 39 9.27 -17.23 -11.89
N VAL A 40 9.05 -18.17 -10.96
CA VAL A 40 8.97 -17.86 -9.53
C VAL A 40 10.29 -17.34 -9.02
N SER A 41 11.40 -18.02 -9.31
CA SER A 41 12.74 -17.59 -8.89
C SER A 41 13.09 -16.20 -9.42
N TYR A 42 12.74 -15.92 -10.69
CA TYR A 42 12.96 -14.60 -11.30
C TYR A 42 12.24 -13.49 -10.52
N HIS A 43 10.95 -13.68 -10.22
CA HIS A 43 10.18 -12.67 -9.48
C HIS A 43 10.54 -12.61 -7.99
N ILE A 44 10.87 -13.74 -7.35
CA ILE A 44 11.37 -13.76 -5.96
C ILE A 44 12.66 -12.97 -5.86
N LYS A 45 13.60 -13.14 -6.81
CA LYS A 45 14.85 -12.39 -6.84
C LYS A 45 14.59 -10.89 -6.90
N LYS A 46 13.69 -10.45 -7.79
CA LYS A 46 13.27 -9.04 -7.86
C LYS A 46 12.65 -8.55 -6.54
N LEU A 47 11.77 -9.35 -5.92
CA LEU A 47 11.19 -9.03 -4.62
C LEU A 47 12.21 -8.97 -3.47
N ILE A 48 13.32 -9.70 -3.57
CA ILE A 48 14.45 -9.63 -2.62
C ILE A 48 15.27 -8.37 -2.88
N GLU A 49 15.58 -8.04 -4.14
CA GLU A 49 16.25 -6.81 -4.55
C GLU A 49 15.47 -5.57 -4.09
N ASP A 50 14.14 -5.63 -4.14
CA ASP A 50 13.23 -4.58 -3.63
C ASP A 50 13.08 -4.57 -2.10
N GLY A 51 13.71 -5.53 -1.39
CA GLY A 51 13.66 -5.67 0.07
C GLY A 51 12.30 -6.11 0.62
N LEU A 52 11.42 -6.64 -0.23
CA LEU A 52 10.06 -7.05 0.11
C LEU A 52 9.99 -8.47 0.69
N VAL A 53 10.85 -9.35 0.19
CA VAL A 53 10.94 -10.75 0.58
C VAL A 53 12.36 -11.04 1.05
N LYS A 54 12.53 -12.01 1.95
CA LYS A 54 13.84 -12.60 2.29
C LYS A 54 13.78 -14.11 2.24
N GLU A 55 14.93 -14.70 1.97
CA GLU A 55 15.17 -16.13 2.09
C GLU A 55 15.47 -16.49 3.55
N VAL A 56 14.94 -17.63 3.99
CA VAL A 56 15.18 -18.29 5.27
C VAL A 56 15.35 -19.78 5.00
N ASP A 57 15.86 -20.54 5.98
CA ASP A 57 16.22 -21.95 5.81
C ASP A 57 15.12 -22.84 5.20
N GLU A 58 13.84 -22.52 5.46
CA GLU A 58 12.69 -23.29 4.97
C GLU A 58 11.98 -22.68 3.73
N GLY A 59 12.49 -21.58 3.17
CA GLY A 59 11.93 -20.94 1.97
C GLY A 59 11.90 -19.42 2.05
N TYR A 60 10.82 -18.80 1.56
CA TYR A 60 10.73 -17.34 1.46
C TYR A 60 9.66 -16.78 2.39
N ILE A 61 9.96 -15.65 3.04
CA ILE A 61 9.02 -14.89 3.87
C ILE A 61 9.02 -13.41 3.50
N VAL A 62 7.89 -12.74 3.73
CA VAL A 62 7.78 -11.29 3.51
C VAL A 62 8.51 -10.55 4.63
N THR A 63 9.51 -9.72 4.29
CA THR A 63 10.29 -8.92 5.24
C THR A 63 9.61 -7.58 5.50
N LYS A 64 9.15 -6.95 4.43
CA LYS A 64 8.55 -5.62 4.46
C LYS A 64 7.14 -5.76 3.95
N VAL A 65 6.20 -5.70 4.87
CA VAL A 65 4.81 -5.56 4.46
C VAL A 65 4.69 -4.15 3.89
N ILE A 66 4.43 -4.02 2.59
CA ILE A 66 3.87 -2.80 1.98
C ILE A 66 2.42 -2.61 2.49
N LEU A 67 2.29 -2.65 3.82
CA LEU A 67 1.17 -2.13 4.60
C LEU A 67 1.47 -0.65 4.92
N GLU A 68 2.31 0.02 4.13
CA GLU A 68 2.68 1.43 4.35
C GLU A 68 1.45 2.35 4.40
N ASP A 69 0.34 1.91 3.80
CA ASP A 69 -0.93 2.59 3.81
C ASP A 69 -2.02 1.86 4.61
N TYR A 70 -1.73 1.23 5.75
CA TYR A 70 -2.80 0.71 6.62
C TYR A 70 -2.73 1.39 7.99
N VAL A 71 -3.79 2.13 8.34
CA VAL A 71 -3.94 2.76 9.66
C VAL A 71 -4.70 1.80 10.55
N ARG A 72 -4.18 1.55 11.75
CA ARG A 72 -4.79 0.66 12.72
C ARG A 72 -5.95 1.40 13.40
N PHE A 73 -7.19 1.13 12.99
CA PHE A 73 -8.38 1.70 13.64
C PHE A 73 -9.06 0.63 14.51
N ARG A 74 -8.88 0.76 15.83
CA ARG A 74 -9.49 0.00 16.94
C ARG A 74 -9.33 -1.53 16.93
N SER A 75 -9.69 -2.21 15.84
CA SER A 75 -9.51 -3.66 15.64
C SER A 75 -9.40 -4.07 14.16
N ALA A 76 -9.49 -3.13 13.21
CA ALA A 76 -9.43 -3.40 11.77
C ALA A 76 -8.22 -2.71 11.12
N LEU A 77 -7.54 -3.43 10.23
CA LEU A 77 -6.51 -2.88 9.34
C LEU A 77 -7.22 -2.24 8.15
N ILE A 78 -7.45 -0.93 8.20
CA ILE A 78 -8.10 -0.22 7.11
C ILE A 78 -7.01 0.42 6.25
N PRO A 79 -7.01 0.20 4.92
CA PRO A 79 -6.12 0.94 4.05
C PRO A 79 -6.38 2.43 4.26
N ARG A 80 -5.36 3.21 4.61
CA ARG A 80 -5.38 4.66 4.72
C ARG A 80 -6.06 5.32 3.52
N SER A 81 -5.84 4.77 2.33
CA SER A 81 -6.51 5.20 1.10
C SER A 81 -8.03 5.09 1.21
N VAL A 82 -8.57 4.02 1.80
CA VAL A 82 -10.02 3.87 2.01
C VAL A 82 -10.56 4.92 2.99
N PHE A 83 -9.85 5.19 4.09
CA PHE A 83 -10.24 6.23 5.03
C PHE A 83 -10.22 7.63 4.38
N LEU A 84 -9.13 7.96 3.69
CA LEU A 84 -8.99 9.24 2.99
C LEU A 84 -10.05 9.40 1.90
N THR A 85 -10.30 8.37 1.09
CA THR A 85 -11.33 8.40 0.05
C THR A 85 -12.72 8.59 0.65
N SER A 86 -13.05 7.90 1.75
CA SER A 86 -14.33 8.09 2.43
C SER A 86 -14.50 9.51 2.99
N PHE A 87 -13.43 10.07 3.58
CA PHE A 87 -13.42 11.44 4.09
C PHE A 87 -13.55 12.48 2.97
N LEU A 88 -12.86 12.30 1.85
CA LEU A 88 -12.95 13.19 0.70
C LEU A 88 -14.33 13.11 0.05
N ALA A 89 -14.88 11.91 -0.10
CA ALA A 89 -16.22 11.71 -0.66
C ALA A 89 -17.29 12.38 0.21
N SER A 90 -17.24 12.24 1.53
CA SER A 90 -18.18 12.92 2.42
C SER A 90 -17.98 14.44 2.41
N SER A 91 -16.73 14.90 2.42
CA SER A 91 -16.39 16.34 2.33
C SER A 91 -16.87 16.96 1.03
N LEU A 92 -16.81 16.22 -0.09
CA LEU A 92 -17.30 16.69 -1.39
C LEU A 92 -18.81 16.90 -1.38
N ILE A 93 -19.57 15.97 -0.80
CA ILE A 93 -21.03 16.09 -0.67
C ILE A 93 -21.40 17.31 0.18
N ILE A 94 -20.70 17.49 1.31
CA ILE A 94 -20.88 18.64 2.19
C ILE A 94 -20.53 19.95 1.46
N LEU A 95 -19.42 19.98 0.72
CA LEU A 95 -18.99 21.14 -0.04
C LEU A 95 -20.01 21.53 -1.12
N ILE A 96 -20.55 20.57 -1.87
CA ILE A 96 -21.61 20.83 -2.87
C ILE A 96 -22.83 21.47 -2.21
N TYR A 97 -23.26 20.94 -1.06
CA TYR A 97 -24.37 21.52 -0.30
C TYR A 97 -24.07 22.95 0.18
N LEU A 98 -22.86 23.20 0.70
CA LEU A 98 -22.44 24.52 1.16
C LEU A 98 -22.30 25.53 0.01
N ILE A 99 -21.80 25.14 -1.17
CA ILE A 99 -21.70 26.03 -2.33
C ILE A 99 -23.07 26.56 -2.71
N ILE A 100 -24.09 25.70 -2.68
CA ILE A 100 -25.47 26.08 -3.05
C ILE A 100 -26.12 26.94 -1.97
N SER A 101 -25.88 26.63 -0.69
CA SER A 101 -26.63 27.22 0.42
C SER A 101 -25.93 28.42 1.06
N HIS A 102 -24.60 28.37 1.20
CA HIS A 102 -23.77 29.31 1.96
C HIS A 102 -22.37 29.46 1.34
N PRO A 103 -22.20 30.24 0.26
CA PRO A 103 -20.95 30.33 -0.50
C PRO A 103 -19.73 30.73 0.35
N PHE A 104 -19.89 31.74 1.22
CA PHE A 104 -18.81 32.16 2.14
C PHE A 104 -18.35 31.05 3.10
N SER A 105 -19.28 30.20 3.55
CA SER A 105 -18.95 29.06 4.42
C SER A 105 -18.28 27.93 3.62
N ALA A 106 -18.62 27.79 2.34
CA ALA A 106 -17.99 26.83 1.43
C ALA A 106 -16.50 27.14 1.23
N ASP A 107 -16.15 28.42 1.05
CA ASP A 107 -14.76 28.87 0.87
C ASP A 107 -13.92 28.51 2.11
N ILE A 108 -14.40 28.86 3.30
CA ILE A 108 -13.71 28.55 4.57
C ILE A 108 -13.57 27.04 4.76
N PHE A 109 -14.63 26.27 4.49
CA PHE A 109 -14.61 24.81 4.59
C PHE A 109 -13.58 24.20 3.62
N SER A 110 -13.56 24.67 2.37
CA SER A 110 -12.63 24.19 1.35
C SER A 110 -11.17 24.45 1.73
N LEU A 111 -10.86 25.62 2.31
CA LEU A 111 -9.52 25.97 2.76
C LEU A 111 -9.04 25.04 3.89
N ILE A 112 -9.92 24.73 4.85
CA ILE A 112 -9.61 23.81 5.95
C ILE A 112 -9.31 22.41 5.40
N ILE A 113 -10.14 21.91 4.49
CA ILE A 113 -9.96 20.59 3.89
C ILE A 113 -8.65 20.51 3.10
N ILE A 114 -8.37 21.51 2.26
CA ILE A 114 -7.12 21.59 1.48
C ILE A 114 -5.92 21.62 2.42
N PHE A 115 -5.95 22.44 3.47
CA PHE A 115 -4.85 22.53 4.44
C PHE A 115 -4.56 21.17 5.10
N ILE A 116 -5.60 20.45 5.53
CA ILE A 116 -5.47 19.11 6.13
C ILE A 116 -4.87 18.13 5.12
N ILE A 117 -5.37 18.09 3.88
CA ILE A 117 -4.86 17.20 2.83
C ILE A 117 -3.39 17.49 2.52
N THR A 118 -3.02 18.76 2.41
CA THR A 118 -1.64 19.19 2.15
C THR A 118 -0.72 18.75 3.29
N MET A 119 -1.11 18.94 4.55
CA MET A 119 -0.33 18.48 5.70
C MET A 119 -0.13 16.96 5.70
N ILE A 120 -1.20 16.20 5.44
CA ILE A 120 -1.15 14.73 5.35
C ILE A 120 -0.21 14.30 4.20
N SER A 121 -0.29 14.96 3.05
CA SER A 121 0.54 14.67 1.88
C SER A 121 2.01 14.97 2.12
N VAL A 122 2.33 16.13 2.72
CA VAL A 122 3.71 16.51 3.06
C VAL A 122 4.31 15.54 4.07
N TYR A 123 3.54 15.13 5.09
CA TYR A 123 3.98 14.12 6.05
C TYR A 123 4.31 12.79 5.35
N ASP A 124 3.49 12.36 4.40
CA ASP A 124 3.71 11.09 3.68
C ASP A 124 4.92 11.12 2.78
N VAL A 125 5.07 12.19 1.99
CA VAL A 125 6.23 12.38 1.13
C VAL A 125 7.49 12.45 1.99
N GLY A 126 7.47 13.23 3.09
CA GLY A 126 8.61 13.33 4.00
C GLY A 126 8.97 12.00 4.65
N ARG A 127 7.97 11.19 5.05
CA ARG A 127 8.17 9.85 5.60
C ARG A 127 8.79 8.90 4.57
N LYS A 128 8.27 8.88 3.33
CA LYS A 128 8.80 8.07 2.23
C LYS A 128 10.24 8.47 1.90
N TYR A 129 10.53 9.76 1.84
CA TYR A 129 11.87 10.29 1.54
C TYR A 129 12.90 9.91 2.61
N LYS A 130 12.56 10.04 3.90
CA LYS A 130 13.44 9.59 5.00
C LYS A 130 13.73 8.09 4.93
N LYS A 131 12.74 7.28 4.57
CA LYS A 131 12.87 5.83 4.44
C LYS A 131 13.76 5.40 3.28
N LEU A 132 13.73 6.14 2.17
CA LEU A 132 14.61 5.94 1.01
C LEU A 132 16.07 6.31 1.33
N LYS A 133 16.30 7.33 2.16
CA LYS A 133 17.66 7.76 2.55
C LYS A 133 18.30 6.87 3.63
N SER A 134 17.50 6.09 4.36
CA SER A 134 17.97 5.16 5.40
C SER A 134 18.22 3.73 4.90
N LEU A 135 18.05 3.49 3.60
CA LEU A 135 18.40 2.25 2.88
C LEU A 135 19.74 2.46 2.17
#